data_AF-A0A2V9BSR6-F1
#
_entry.id   AF-A0A2V9BSR6-F1
#
_cell.length_a   1.000
_cell.length_b   1.000
_cell.length_c   1.000
_cell.angle_alpha   90.00
_cell.angle_beta   90.00
_cell.angle_gamma   90.00
#
_symmetry.space_group_name_H-M   'P 1'
#
loop_
_entity.id
_entity.type
_entity.pdbx_description
1 polymer ?
#
loop_
_entity_poly.entity_id
_entity_poly.type
_entity_poly.pdbx_seq_one_letter_code
_entity_poly.pdbx_strand_id
1 'polypeptide(L)'
;AYEKTESDLPWVVYQVNLGMPSPTFLAFVPMKALGQNDDLLKRRESLHRAEGEAAERMQQIAREAYARTESNLYSINPEKSHVSKEFAAGDPEFWTPKPQATAKPERKKSRNSKGTDTKPRK
;
A
#
# COMPACT_ATOMS: atom_id res chain seq x y z
N ALA A 1 4.14 -14.72 -23.39
CA ALA A 1 2.95 -13.96 -22.93
C ALA A 1 3.35 -12.60 -22.37
N TYR A 2 4.29 -12.53 -21.42
CA TYR A 2 4.79 -11.25 -20.86
C TYR A 2 5.37 -10.26 -21.89
N GLU A 3 6.16 -10.69 -22.89
CA GLU A 3 6.65 -9.80 -23.96
C GLU A 3 5.55 -9.21 -24.86
N LYS A 4 4.39 -9.87 -24.96
CA LYS A 4 3.26 -9.41 -25.80
C LYS A 4 2.36 -8.40 -25.07
N THR A 5 2.65 -8.13 -23.81
CA THR A 5 1.95 -7.15 -22.99
C THR A 5 3.02 -6.20 -22.52
N GLU A 6 3.17 -5.03 -23.15
CA GLU A 6 4.00 -3.94 -22.65
C GLU A 6 3.69 -3.75 -21.15
N SER A 7 4.53 -4.34 -20.32
CA SER A 7 4.28 -4.47 -18.90
C SER A 7 5.54 -4.02 -18.23
N ASP A 8 5.73 -2.71 -18.30
CA ASP A 8 6.73 -1.95 -17.58
C ASP A 8 6.35 -1.88 -16.09
N LEU A 9 5.94 -3.03 -15.52
CA LEU A 9 5.70 -3.18 -14.09
C LEU A 9 7.05 -3.48 -13.46
N PRO A 10 7.70 -2.50 -12.80
CA PRO A 10 8.99 -2.74 -12.19
C PRO A 10 8.84 -3.81 -11.10
N TRP A 11 9.59 -4.90 -11.19
CA TRP A 11 9.67 -5.89 -10.12
C TRP A 11 11.07 -5.86 -9.52
N VAL A 12 11.13 -5.98 -8.19
CA VAL A 12 12.39 -6.19 -7.48
C VAL A 12 12.31 -7.52 -6.76
N VAL A 13 13.27 -8.39 -7.03
CA VAL A 13 13.32 -9.74 -6.45
C VAL A 13 14.55 -9.89 -5.58
N TYR A 14 14.35 -10.30 -4.33
CA TYR A 14 15.42 -10.61 -3.39
C TYR A 14 15.40 -12.10 -3.05
N GLN A 15 16.57 -12.70 -2.90
CA GLN A 15 16.71 -14.01 -2.30
C GLN A 15 17.08 -13.87 -0.82
N VAL A 16 16.38 -14.58 0.04
CA VAL A 16 16.69 -14.63 1.47
C VAL A 16 17.81 -15.64 1.69
N ASN A 17 18.95 -15.16 2.19
CA ASN A 17 20.11 -16.03 2.46
C ASN A 17 20.08 -16.65 3.86
N LEU A 18 19.47 -15.99 4.84
CA LEU A 18 19.44 -16.41 6.25
C LEU A 18 18.10 -16.02 6.91
N GLY A 19 17.66 -16.80 7.90
CA GLY A 19 16.46 -16.50 8.72
C GLY A 19 15.15 -17.10 8.20
N MET A 20 15.14 -17.72 7.01
CA MET A 20 14.01 -18.45 6.44
C MET A 20 14.50 -19.77 5.80
N PRO A 21 13.63 -20.78 5.60
CA PRO A 21 13.98 -21.98 4.84
C PRO A 21 14.48 -21.62 3.44
N SER A 22 15.61 -22.19 3.01
CA SER A 22 16.17 -21.95 1.70
C SER A 22 15.65 -22.99 0.68
N PRO A 23 15.30 -22.58 -0.56
CA PRO A 23 15.31 -21.21 -1.06
C PRO A 23 14.03 -20.44 -0.71
N THR A 24 14.16 -19.17 -0.35
CA THR A 24 13.03 -18.23 -0.22
C THR A 24 13.30 -16.98 -1.05
N PHE A 25 12.32 -16.57 -1.85
CA PHE A 25 12.37 -15.36 -2.67
C PHE A 25 11.28 -14.37 -2.24
N LEU A 26 11.62 -13.09 -2.24
CA LEU A 26 10.70 -11.98 -2.01
C LEU A 26 10.59 -11.16 -3.30
N ALA A 27 9.40 -11.09 -3.88
CA ALA A 27 9.12 -10.26 -5.05
C ALA A 27 8.27 -9.06 -4.64
N PHE A 28 8.76 -7.85 -4.90
CA PHE A 28 8.06 -6.61 -4.64
C PHE A 28 7.64 -5.95 -5.94
N VAL A 29 6.38 -5.54 -6.00
CA VAL A 29 5.81 -4.70 -7.05
C VAL A 29 5.50 -3.34 -6.42
N PRO A 30 6.32 -2.30 -6.66
CA PRO A 30 6.07 -0.99 -6.10
C PRO A 30 4.84 -0.38 -6.78
N MET A 31 3.97 0.22 -5.96
CA MET A 31 2.74 0.86 -6.40
C MET A 31 2.69 2.28 -5.82
N LYS A 32 2.33 3.25 -6.65
CA LYS A 32 2.10 4.65 -6.25
C LYS A 32 0.71 4.84 -5.67
N ALA A 33 -0.26 4.06 -6.14
CA ALA A 33 -1.65 4.12 -5.68
C ALA A 33 -2.22 2.72 -5.52
N LEU A 34 -3.13 2.56 -4.55
CA LEU A 34 -3.73 1.26 -4.26
C LEU A 34 -4.58 0.71 -5.42
N GLY A 35 -5.16 1.59 -6.25
CA GLY A 35 -5.91 1.16 -7.45
C GLY A 35 -5.05 0.36 -8.45
N GLN A 36 -3.73 0.52 -8.43
CA GLN A 36 -2.84 -0.30 -9.26
C GLN A 36 -2.88 -1.77 -8.85
N ASN A 37 -3.17 -2.09 -7.58
CA ASN A 37 -3.38 -3.47 -7.14
C ASN A 37 -4.62 -4.09 -7.79
N ASP A 38 -5.71 -3.32 -7.92
CA ASP A 38 -6.92 -3.79 -8.58
C ASP A 38 -6.66 -4.08 -10.07
N ASP A 39 -5.89 -3.22 -10.73
CA ASP A 39 -5.49 -3.42 -12.12
C ASP A 39 -4.61 -4.67 -12.29
N LEU A 40 -3.68 -4.91 -11.34
CA LEU A 40 -2.86 -6.12 -11.31
C LEU A 40 -3.71 -7.39 -11.15
N LEU A 41 -4.71 -7.36 -10.26
CA LEU A 41 -5.61 -8.49 -10.04
C LEU A 41 -6.44 -8.79 -11.29
N LYS A 42 -7.00 -7.76 -11.94
CA LYS A 42 -7.74 -7.90 -13.21
C LYS A 42 -6.84 -8.46 -14.32
N ARG A 43 -5.59 -8.01 -14.40
CA ARG A 43 -4.61 -8.51 -15.39
C ARG A 43 -4.25 -9.97 -15.16
N ARG A 44 -4.10 -10.38 -13.89
CA ARG A 44 -3.86 -11.80 -13.56
C ARG A 44 -5.00 -12.67 -14.06
N GLU A 45 -6.24 -12.24 -13.88
CA GLU A 45 -7.40 -12.97 -14.39
C GLU A 45 -7.43 -13.05 -15.91
N SER A 46 -7.12 -11.95 -16.62
CA SER A 46 -7.12 -11.94 -18.08
C SER A 46 -5.99 -12.81 -18.65
N LEU A 47 -4.80 -12.78 -18.04
CA LEU A 47 -3.67 -13.65 -18.41
C LEU A 47 -4.02 -15.13 -18.17
N HIS A 48 -4.60 -15.45 -17.01
CA HIS A 48 -5.03 -16.82 -16.70
C HIS A 48 -6.02 -17.36 -17.74
N ARG A 49 -7.01 -16.54 -18.15
CA ARG A 49 -7.96 -16.90 -19.21
C ARG A 49 -7.31 -17.03 -20.58
N ALA A 50 -6.34 -16.17 -20.91
CA ALA A 50 -5.65 -16.18 -22.20
C ALA A 50 -4.69 -17.38 -22.34
N GLU A 51 -4.06 -17.81 -21.25
CA GLU A 51 -3.13 -18.94 -21.22
C GLU A 51 -3.83 -20.30 -21.04
N GLY A 52 -5.05 -20.32 -20.49
CA GLY A 52 -5.91 -21.50 -20.43
C GLY A 52 -5.26 -22.66 -19.68
N GLU A 53 -5.19 -23.84 -20.32
CA GLU A 53 -4.62 -25.05 -19.71
C GLU A 53 -3.16 -24.88 -19.28
N ALA A 54 -2.38 -24.02 -19.96
CA ALA A 54 -1.00 -23.75 -19.57
C ALA A 54 -0.90 -23.06 -18.21
N ALA A 55 -1.83 -22.14 -17.90
CA ALA A 55 -1.88 -21.48 -16.61
C ALA A 55 -2.28 -22.45 -15.49
N GLU A 56 -3.24 -23.35 -15.74
CA GLU A 56 -3.62 -24.40 -14.78
C GLU A 56 -2.45 -25.35 -14.47
N ARG A 57 -1.69 -25.78 -15.50
CA ARG A 57 -0.49 -26.59 -15.29
C ARG A 57 0.58 -25.85 -14.49
N MET A 58 0.77 -24.56 -14.76
CA MET A 58 1.72 -23.73 -14.00
C MET A 58 1.30 -23.63 -12.52
N GLN A 59 0.01 -23.43 -12.24
CA GLN A 59 -0.53 -23.39 -10.89
C GLN A 59 -0.35 -24.74 -10.17
N GLN A 60 -0.54 -25.85 -10.86
CA GLN A 60 -0.32 -27.18 -10.29
C GLN A 60 1.15 -27.39 -9.91
N ILE A 61 2.08 -27.07 -10.81
CA ILE A 61 3.52 -27.15 -10.53
C ILE A 61 3.88 -26.25 -9.35
N ALA A 62 3.35 -25.02 -9.31
CA ALA A 62 3.59 -24.09 -8.20
C ALA A 62 3.10 -24.67 -6.85
N ARG A 63 1.92 -25.31 -6.82
CA ARG A 63 1.38 -25.94 -5.61
C ARG A 63 2.22 -27.12 -5.13
N GLU A 64 2.80 -27.89 -6.05
CA GLU A 64 3.65 -29.03 -5.71
C GLU A 64 5.08 -28.60 -5.32
N ALA A 65 5.60 -27.56 -5.94
CA ALA A 65 6.98 -27.10 -5.75
C ALA A 65 7.14 -26.15 -4.56
N TYR A 66 6.13 -25.32 -4.26
CA TYR A 66 6.23 -24.33 -3.20
C TYR A 66 5.75 -24.90 -1.87
N ALA A 67 6.66 -24.97 -0.89
CA ALA A 67 6.29 -25.30 0.48
C ALA A 67 5.34 -24.26 1.09
N ARG A 68 5.48 -22.98 0.69
CA ARG A 68 4.61 -21.89 1.12
C ARG A 68 4.64 -20.75 0.10
N THR A 69 3.50 -20.11 -0.09
CA THR A 69 3.39 -18.84 -0.83
C THR A 69 2.62 -17.85 0.03
N GLU A 70 3.13 -16.63 0.12
CA GLU A 70 2.49 -15.53 0.83
C GLU A 70 2.37 -14.31 -0.09
N SER A 71 1.30 -13.56 0.07
CA SER A 71 1.09 -12.29 -0.64
C SER A 71 0.69 -11.25 0.38
N ASN A 72 1.61 -10.31 0.61
CA ASN A 72 1.45 -9.27 1.61
C ASN A 72 1.42 -7.91 0.92
N LEU A 73 0.52 -7.04 1.38
CA LEU A 73 0.44 -5.66 0.94
C LEU A 73 1.08 -4.77 2.00
N TYR A 74 2.08 -4.00 1.59
CA TYR A 74 2.80 -3.08 2.47
C TYR A 74 2.50 -1.64 2.11
N SER A 75 2.47 -0.78 3.13
CA SER A 75 2.44 0.67 2.97
C SER A 75 3.69 1.26 3.60
N ILE A 76 4.38 2.12 2.86
CA ILE A 76 5.57 2.80 3.35
C ILE A 76 5.11 4.03 4.12
N ASN A 77 5.52 4.11 5.39
CA ASN A 77 5.29 5.30 6.21
C ASN A 77 6.60 6.10 6.33
N PRO A 78 6.70 7.29 5.71
CA PRO A 78 7.94 8.07 5.71
C PRO A 78 8.35 8.53 7.12
N GLU A 79 7.39 8.80 8.02
CA GLU A 79 7.69 9.24 9.40
C GLU A 79 8.32 8.14 10.25
N LYS A 80 8.02 6.87 9.95
CA LYS A 80 8.55 5.69 10.65
C LYS A 80 9.76 5.07 9.94
N SER A 81 10.11 5.56 8.76
CA SER A 81 11.16 4.98 7.94
C SER A 81 12.45 5.79 8.07
N HIS A 82 13.52 5.14 8.51
CA HIS A 82 14.84 5.77 8.65
C HIS A 82 15.70 5.51 7.41
N VAL A 83 15.35 6.14 6.29
CA VAL A 83 16.13 6.03 5.05
C VAL A 83 17.35 6.96 5.07
N SER A 84 18.37 6.67 4.25
CA SER A 84 19.54 7.56 4.11
C SER A 84 19.16 8.88 3.45
N LYS A 85 19.98 9.91 3.64
CA LYS A 85 19.73 11.24 3.03
C LYS A 85 19.80 11.18 1.50
N GLU A 86 20.70 10.37 0.98
CA GLU A 86 20.89 10.15 -0.46
C GLU A 86 19.65 9.49 -1.08
N PHE A 87 19.05 8.53 -0.37
CA PHE A 87 17.82 7.88 -0.81
C PHE A 87 16.61 8.82 -0.73
N ALA A 88 16.49 9.56 0.39
CA ALA A 88 15.44 10.56 0.57
C ALA A 88 15.48 11.66 -0.50
N ALA A 89 16.66 11.98 -1.04
CA ALA A 89 16.82 12.98 -2.09
C ALA A 89 16.14 12.60 -3.42
N GLY A 90 15.84 11.31 -3.65
CA GLY A 90 15.11 10.86 -4.84
C GLY A 90 13.64 11.23 -4.85
N ASP A 91 13.01 11.37 -3.68
CA ASP A 91 11.64 11.87 -3.52
C ASP A 91 11.51 12.65 -2.18
N PRO A 92 12.01 13.89 -2.12
CA PRO A 92 12.03 14.65 -0.89
C PRO A 92 10.62 14.95 -0.37
N GLU A 93 9.64 15.10 -1.26
CA GLU A 93 8.25 15.40 -0.89
C GLU A 93 7.61 14.25 -0.11
N PHE A 94 7.89 13.01 -0.52
CA PHE A 94 7.43 11.82 0.20
C PHE A 94 8.23 11.57 1.49
N TRP A 95 9.57 11.61 1.43
CA TRP A 95 10.43 11.22 2.55
C TRP A 95 10.58 12.29 3.64
N THR A 96 10.35 13.56 3.32
CA THR A 96 10.42 14.68 4.28
C THR A 96 9.11 15.44 4.34
N PRO A 97 8.00 14.79 4.79
CA PRO A 97 6.70 15.43 4.85
C PRO A 97 6.77 16.65 5.76
N LYS A 98 6.43 17.82 5.22
CA LYS A 98 6.28 19.03 6.03
C LYS A 98 5.12 18.82 6.99
N PRO A 99 5.24 19.20 8.28
CA PRO A 99 4.14 19.10 9.22
C PRO A 99 2.92 19.83 8.66
N GLN A 100 1.87 19.09 8.31
CA GLN A 100 0.62 19.70 7.91
C GLN A 100 0.07 20.38 9.17
N ALA A 101 -0.11 21.70 9.11
CA ALA A 101 -0.65 22.46 10.22
C ALA A 101 -1.98 21.84 10.62
N THR A 102 -2.04 21.23 11.79
CA THR A 102 -3.27 20.67 12.37
C THR A 102 -4.29 21.78 12.38
N ALA A 103 -5.39 21.61 11.64
CA ALA A 103 -6.50 22.54 11.64
C ALA A 103 -6.94 22.72 13.10
N LYS A 104 -6.79 23.94 13.62
CA LYS A 104 -7.19 24.30 14.99
C LYS A 104 -8.63 23.82 15.20
N PRO A 105 -8.94 23.11 16.31
CA PRO A 105 -10.33 22.80 16.62
C PRO A 105 -11.07 24.13 16.79
N GLU A 106 -12.12 24.34 16.00
CA GLU A 106 -13.02 25.47 16.15
C GLU A 106 -13.59 25.44 17.58
N ARG A 107 -13.19 26.43 18.39
CA ARG A 107 -13.82 26.70 19.68
C ARG A 107 -15.29 27.00 19.43
N LYS A 108 -16.16 26.03 19.71
CA LYS A 108 -17.61 26.20 19.78
C LYS A 108 -17.89 27.31 20.80
N LYS A 109 -18.21 28.51 20.29
CA LYS A 109 -18.53 29.70 21.08
C LYS A 109 -19.78 29.38 21.91
N SER A 110 -19.63 29.31 23.23
CA SER A 110 -20.75 29.16 24.15
C SER A 110 -21.70 30.34 23.96
N ARG A 111 -22.92 30.05 23.51
CA ARG A 111 -23.99 31.02 23.35
C ARG A 111 -24.53 31.31 24.76
N ASN A 112 -24.09 32.42 25.34
CA ASN A 112 -24.65 32.96 26.58
C ASN A 112 -26.15 33.25 26.38
N SER A 113 -27.02 32.50 27.06
CA SER A 113 -28.44 32.81 27.14
C SER A 113 -28.65 33.92 28.19
N LYS A 114 -28.81 35.16 27.72
CA LYS A 114 -29.42 36.24 28.50
C LYS A 114 -30.89 36.37 28.10
N GLY A 115 -31.77 36.24 29.08
CA GLY A 115 -33.21 36.49 29.02
C GLY A 115 -33.87 35.63 30.10
N THR A 116 -34.65 36.12 31.06
CA THR A 116 -35.32 37.42 31.23
C THR A 116 -35.68 37.57 32.71
N ASP A 117 -35.60 38.80 33.21
CA ASP A 117 -36.06 39.22 34.53
C ASP A 117 -37.59 39.40 34.52
N THR A 118 -38.34 38.76 35.42
CA THR A 118 -39.70 39.22 35.82
C THR A 118 -40.11 38.71 37.22
N LYS A 119 -39.72 39.48 38.24
CA LYS A 119 -40.42 39.88 39.49
C LYS A 119 -41.54 38.98 40.10
N PRO A 120 -41.50 38.64 41.41
CA PRO A 120 -42.67 38.15 42.13
C PRO A 120 -43.50 39.32 42.70
N ARG A 121 -44.83 39.23 42.62
CA ARG A 121 -45.76 40.02 43.46
C ARG A 121 -46.36 39.10 44.53
N LYS A 122 -46.61 39.73 45.69
CA LYS A 122 -47.22 39.20 46.91
C LYS A 122 -48.57 38.54 46.67
#